data_AF-A0A2T8HUD9-F1
#
_entry.id   AF-A0A2T8HUD9-F1
#
_cell.length_a   1.000
_cell.length_b   1.000
_cell.length_c   1.000
_cell.angle_alpha   90.00
_cell.angle_beta   90.00
_cell.angle_gamma   90.00
#
_symmetry.space_group_name_H-M   'P 1'
#
loop_
_entity.id
_entity.type
_entity.pdbx_description
1 polymer ?
#
loop_
_entity_poly.entity_id
_entity_poly.type
_entity_poly.pdbx_seq_one_letter_code
_entity_poly.pdbx_strand_id
1 'polypeptide(L)'
;MQHCLPNHWAAREETMPPPPAARGLPPRHRGLLLLGPRGAARLDSRLARRVLDRLLAPKAQIEGVDFHLSAPALPEAVAQAQAFALVLPPLGNLSNPFYSVHPRRNDRFIAARAPLKALFPEVEFGPLAFTGHALGTLAAACPERFCEMRRLISATWVRRMQRLLALLPPHGVLLDLPTAPWLPRPTIPGEGPRRICIDPEARGDGAELLRAGLLGYAA
;
A
#
# COMPACT_ATOMS: atom_id res chain seq x y z
N MET A 1 -1.85 6.91 35.86
CA MET A 1 -2.40 6.05 34.79
C MET A 1 -3.83 6.51 34.54
N GLN A 2 -4.03 7.35 33.53
CA GLN A 2 -5.35 7.89 33.21
C GLN A 2 -6.08 6.83 32.38
N HIS A 3 -7.21 6.33 32.91
CA HIS A 3 -8.05 5.36 32.22
C HIS A 3 -8.61 5.99 30.93
N CYS A 4 -8.13 5.53 29.77
CA CYS A 4 -8.71 5.87 28.49
C CYS A 4 -10.05 5.15 28.32
N LEU A 5 -11.14 5.91 28.31
CA LEU A 5 -12.46 5.39 27.97
C LEU A 5 -12.56 5.18 26.45
N PRO A 6 -13.13 4.06 25.98
CA PRO A 6 -13.30 3.79 24.55
C PRO A 6 -14.39 4.71 23.94
N ASN A 7 -13.99 5.53 22.97
CA ASN A 7 -14.93 6.33 22.19
C ASN A 7 -15.57 5.47 21.08
N HIS A 8 -16.90 5.37 21.08
CA HIS A 8 -17.68 4.65 20.08
C HIS A 8 -17.92 5.54 18.84
N TRP A 9 -17.01 5.49 17.85
CA TRP A 9 -17.22 6.22 16.60
C TRP A 9 -18.09 5.41 15.63
N ALA A 10 -19.36 5.80 15.48
CA ALA A 10 -20.24 5.32 14.42
C ALA A 10 -19.82 5.94 13.08
N ALA A 11 -19.23 5.12 12.19
CA ALA A 11 -18.78 5.56 10.88
C ALA A 11 -19.96 5.96 9.98
N ARG A 12 -20.18 7.26 9.78
CA ARG A 12 -20.99 7.74 8.64
C ARG A 12 -20.13 7.60 7.37
N GLU A 13 -20.63 6.86 6.39
CA GLU A 13 -20.02 6.73 5.07
C GLU A 13 -20.16 8.04 4.29
N GLU A 14 -19.26 8.99 4.53
CA GLU A 14 -19.03 10.05 3.55
C GLU A 14 -18.30 9.45 2.35
N THR A 15 -19.02 9.34 1.23
CA THR A 15 -18.46 9.04 -0.09
C THR A 15 -17.38 10.07 -0.42
N MET A 16 -16.13 9.71 -0.12
CA MET A 16 -14.98 10.55 -0.39
C MET A 16 -14.80 10.73 -1.90
N PRO A 17 -14.79 11.97 -2.42
CA PRO A 17 -14.64 12.22 -3.85
C PRO A 17 -13.28 11.67 -4.34
N PRO A 18 -13.23 11.12 -5.56
CA PRO A 18 -11.97 10.66 -6.13
C PRO A 18 -10.99 11.85 -6.24
N PRO A 19 -9.69 11.64 -5.99
CA PRO A 19 -8.70 12.69 -6.15
C PRO A 19 -8.70 13.19 -7.62
N PRO A 20 -8.49 14.50 -7.85
CA PRO A 20 -8.50 15.05 -9.20
C PRO A 20 -7.43 14.41 -10.09
N ALA A 21 -7.80 14.07 -11.32
CA ALA A 21 -6.89 13.50 -12.31
C ALA A 21 -5.79 14.52 -12.67
N ALA A 22 -4.55 14.22 -12.27
CA ALA A 22 -3.44 15.13 -12.48
C ALA A 22 -2.90 15.00 -13.92
N ARG A 23 -3.16 15.99 -14.79
CA ARG A 23 -2.64 16.04 -16.18
C ARG A 23 -1.10 16.05 -16.19
N GLY A 24 -0.50 15.14 -16.95
CA GLY A 24 0.96 14.95 -17.09
C GLY A 24 1.29 13.56 -17.64
N LEU A 25 2.54 13.33 -18.07
CA LEU A 25 3.04 12.00 -18.48
C LEU A 25 2.63 10.95 -17.44
N PRO A 26 2.14 9.75 -17.82
CA PRO A 26 1.68 8.77 -16.85
C PRO A 26 2.79 8.46 -15.83
N PRO A 27 2.47 8.45 -14.52
CA PRO A 27 3.46 8.17 -13.50
C PRO A 27 4.09 6.80 -13.75
N ARG A 28 5.42 6.72 -13.75
CA ARG A 28 6.13 5.44 -13.77
C ARG A 28 5.94 4.77 -12.41
N HIS A 29 5.16 3.71 -12.36
CA HIS A 29 5.01 2.88 -11.18
C HIS A 29 6.36 2.24 -10.79
N ARG A 30 6.78 2.49 -9.55
CA ARG A 30 7.96 1.91 -8.94
C ARG A 30 7.62 0.67 -8.12
N GLY A 31 6.40 0.60 -7.58
CA GLY A 31 5.92 -0.54 -6.80
C GLY A 31 5.21 -1.63 -7.62
N LEU A 32 4.74 -1.31 -8.83
CA LEU A 32 4.03 -2.23 -9.72
C LEU A 32 4.87 -2.58 -10.95
N LEU A 33 4.96 -3.86 -11.27
CA LEU A 33 5.47 -4.40 -12.52
C LEU A 33 4.36 -5.19 -13.21
N LEU A 34 4.11 -4.87 -14.48
CA LEU A 34 3.21 -5.63 -15.34
C LEU A 34 4.04 -6.46 -16.32
N LEU A 35 3.62 -7.71 -16.51
CA LEU A 35 4.32 -8.70 -17.33
C LEU A 35 3.45 -9.02 -18.55
N GLY A 36 3.98 -8.75 -19.74
CA GLY A 36 3.29 -9.00 -21.00
C GLY A 36 3.28 -10.49 -21.42
N PRO A 37 2.91 -10.81 -22.67
CA PRO A 37 2.65 -12.18 -23.13
C PRO A 37 3.87 -13.10 -23.20
N ARG A 38 5.08 -12.56 -23.26
CA ARG A 38 6.31 -13.36 -23.10
C ARG A 38 6.57 -13.74 -21.63
N GLY A 39 5.76 -13.19 -20.72
CA GLY A 39 5.43 -13.69 -19.40
C GLY A 39 6.57 -13.83 -18.41
N ALA A 40 6.27 -14.62 -17.38
CA ALA A 40 7.21 -15.17 -16.40
C ALA A 40 8.18 -16.18 -17.04
N ALA A 41 7.90 -16.70 -18.24
CA ALA A 41 8.74 -17.69 -18.93
C ALA A 41 10.18 -17.19 -19.20
N ARG A 42 10.39 -15.87 -19.29
CA ARG A 42 11.72 -15.26 -19.43
C ARG A 42 12.35 -14.83 -18.10
N LEU A 43 11.64 -15.03 -16.99
CA LEU A 43 12.10 -14.63 -15.67
C LEU A 43 13.07 -15.67 -15.12
N ASP A 44 14.32 -15.64 -15.62
CA ASP A 44 15.41 -16.37 -14.99
C ASP A 44 15.78 -15.76 -13.62
N SER A 45 16.59 -16.47 -12.83
CA SER A 45 17.02 -16.02 -11.49
C SER A 45 17.70 -14.65 -11.52
N ARG A 46 18.49 -14.35 -12.56
CA ARG A 46 19.22 -13.08 -12.68
C ARG A 46 18.27 -11.92 -12.96
N LEU A 47 17.25 -12.14 -13.80
CA LEU A 47 16.23 -11.14 -14.12
C LEU A 47 15.31 -10.93 -12.93
N ALA A 48 14.89 -12.00 -12.24
CA ALA A 48 14.12 -11.91 -11.01
C ALA A 48 14.84 -11.06 -9.96
N ARG A 49 16.15 -11.29 -9.78
CA ARG A 49 16.96 -10.49 -8.86
C ARG A 49 17.03 -9.02 -9.25
N ARG A 50 17.27 -8.71 -10.53
CA ARG A 50 17.26 -7.32 -11.03
C ARG A 50 15.91 -6.63 -10.86
N VAL A 51 14.81 -7.35 -11.08
CA VAL A 51 13.46 -6.84 -10.82
C VAL A 51 13.30 -6.49 -9.35
N LEU A 52 13.68 -7.40 -8.45
CA LEU A 52 13.57 -7.16 -7.02
C LEU A 52 14.45 -5.99 -6.57
N ASP A 53 15.68 -5.90 -7.07
CA ASP A 53 16.59 -4.80 -6.76
C ASP A 53 16.04 -3.44 -7.22
N ARG A 54 15.35 -3.41 -8.37
CA ARG A 54 14.65 -2.21 -8.85
C ARG A 54 13.48 -1.83 -7.95
N LEU A 55 12.63 -2.81 -7.60
CA LEU A 55 11.43 -2.60 -6.79
C LEU A 55 11.80 -2.14 -5.37
N LEU A 56 12.89 -2.65 -4.81
CA LEU A 56 13.36 -2.39 -3.45
C LEU A 56 14.55 -1.41 -3.39
N ALA A 57 14.78 -0.63 -4.45
CA ALA A 57 15.84 0.37 -4.43
C ALA A 57 15.58 1.40 -3.32
N PRO A 58 16.58 1.92 -2.60
CA PRO A 58 16.37 2.92 -1.54
C PRO A 58 15.67 4.21 -2.02
N LYS A 59 15.86 4.55 -3.30
CA LYS A 59 15.20 5.70 -3.96
C LYS A 59 13.84 5.34 -4.55
N ALA A 60 13.37 4.10 -4.41
CA ALA A 60 12.05 3.70 -4.87
C ALA A 60 11.00 4.48 -4.08
N GLN A 61 10.06 5.05 -4.81
CA GLN A 61 8.96 5.75 -4.17
C GLN A 61 8.03 4.70 -3.57
N ILE A 62 7.68 4.87 -2.30
CA ILE A 62 6.74 4.00 -1.62
C ILE A 62 5.32 4.45 -1.99
N GLU A 63 4.75 3.77 -2.99
CA GLU A 63 3.44 4.08 -3.55
C GLU A 63 2.31 3.64 -2.62
N GLY A 64 1.26 4.46 -2.55
CA GLY A 64 0.02 4.11 -1.86
C GLY A 64 -0.98 3.50 -2.83
N VAL A 65 -2.01 2.85 -2.30
CA VAL A 65 -3.06 2.22 -3.15
C VAL A 65 -3.78 3.27 -4.02
N ASP A 66 -3.94 4.50 -3.50
CA ASP A 66 -4.56 5.61 -4.21
C ASP A 66 -3.76 6.06 -5.43
N PHE A 67 -2.42 5.97 -5.37
CA PHE A 67 -1.54 6.29 -6.49
C PHE A 67 -1.81 5.37 -7.69
N HIS A 68 -1.99 4.07 -7.44
CA HIS A 68 -2.30 3.12 -8.50
C HIS A 68 -3.72 3.33 -9.04
N LEU A 69 -4.71 3.48 -8.16
CA LEU A 69 -6.11 3.65 -8.56
C LEU A 69 -6.39 4.95 -9.32
N SER A 70 -5.56 5.98 -9.13
CA SER A 70 -5.70 7.27 -9.82
C SER A 70 -4.89 7.37 -11.12
N ALA A 71 -4.14 6.32 -11.50
CA ALA A 71 -3.29 6.33 -12.68
C ALA A 71 -4.13 6.13 -13.97
N PRO A 72 -4.27 7.15 -14.83
CA PRO A 72 -5.17 7.05 -16.00
C PRO A 72 -4.73 6.02 -17.03
N ALA A 73 -3.42 5.77 -17.14
CA ALA A 73 -2.85 4.82 -18.09
C ALA A 73 -2.80 3.37 -17.58
N LEU A 74 -3.21 3.12 -16.33
CA LEU A 74 -3.15 1.77 -15.75
C LEU A 74 -4.05 0.77 -16.52
N PRO A 75 -5.31 1.09 -16.89
CA PRO A 75 -6.17 0.14 -17.61
C PRO A 75 -5.58 -0.33 -18.95
N GLU A 76 -5.05 0.61 -19.76
CA GLU A 76 -4.41 0.29 -21.04
C GLU A 76 -3.16 -0.58 -20.87
N ALA A 77 -2.35 -0.28 -19.85
CA ALA A 77 -1.17 -1.07 -19.54
C ALA A 77 -1.53 -2.48 -19.06
N VAL A 78 -2.60 -2.63 -18.27
CA VAL A 78 -3.08 -3.94 -17.81
C VAL A 78 -3.67 -4.75 -18.95
N ALA A 79 -4.36 -4.14 -19.91
CA ALA A 79 -4.93 -4.87 -21.05
C ALA A 79 -3.88 -5.66 -21.87
N GLN A 80 -2.61 -5.25 -21.80
CA GLN A 80 -1.49 -5.93 -22.47
C GLN A 80 -0.69 -6.86 -21.55
N ALA A 81 -1.09 -6.97 -20.28
CA ALA A 81 -0.40 -7.74 -19.26
C ALA A 81 -1.12 -9.06 -18.97
N GLN A 82 -0.35 -10.12 -18.77
CA GLN A 82 -0.87 -11.44 -18.35
C GLN A 82 -0.62 -11.69 -16.87
N ALA A 83 0.39 -11.05 -16.28
CA ALA A 83 0.69 -11.18 -14.87
C ALA A 83 1.21 -9.86 -14.26
N PHE A 84 1.28 -9.80 -12.93
CA PHE A 84 1.84 -8.66 -12.22
C PHE A 84 2.73 -9.07 -11.03
N ALA A 85 3.63 -8.18 -10.64
CA ALA A 85 4.27 -8.18 -9.33
C ALA A 85 4.06 -6.81 -8.68
N LEU A 86 3.49 -6.78 -7.48
CA LEU A 86 3.17 -5.54 -6.77
C LEU A 86 3.80 -5.56 -5.38
N VAL A 87 4.65 -4.60 -5.07
CA VAL A 87 5.04 -4.29 -3.69
C VAL A 87 3.81 -3.75 -2.97
N LEU A 88 3.39 -4.43 -1.91
CA LEU A 88 2.14 -4.11 -1.23
C LEU A 88 2.15 -2.66 -0.71
N PRO A 89 1.24 -1.79 -1.18
CA PRO A 89 1.21 -0.37 -0.80
C PRO A 89 1.02 -0.20 0.71
N PRO A 90 1.80 0.61 1.44
CA PRO A 90 1.71 0.67 2.90
C PRO A 90 0.32 1.02 3.42
N LEU A 91 -0.03 0.45 4.58
CA LEU A 91 -1.32 0.68 5.23
C LEU A 91 -1.57 2.17 5.54
N GLY A 92 -0.53 2.95 5.80
CA GLY A 92 -0.65 4.37 6.12
C GLY A 92 -0.70 5.32 4.91
N ASN A 93 -0.31 4.86 3.73
CA ASN A 93 -0.11 5.70 2.55
C ASN A 93 -1.40 5.83 1.74
N LEU A 94 -2.48 6.30 2.37
CA LEU A 94 -3.75 6.56 1.71
C LEU A 94 -4.53 7.63 2.46
N SER A 95 -5.32 8.42 1.72
CA SER A 95 -6.25 9.37 2.33
C SER A 95 -7.44 8.61 2.92
N ASN A 96 -7.78 8.89 4.18
CA ASN A 96 -8.78 8.15 4.96
C ASN A 96 -9.53 9.12 5.90
N PRO A 97 -10.60 8.71 6.61
CA PRO A 97 -11.39 9.63 7.44
C PRO A 97 -10.60 10.49 8.45
N PHE A 98 -9.42 10.04 8.88
CA PHE A 98 -8.58 10.73 9.85
C PHE A 98 -7.60 11.73 9.24
N TYR A 99 -7.07 11.48 8.05
CA TYR A 99 -6.08 12.35 7.43
C TYR A 99 -6.06 12.26 5.90
N SER A 100 -5.52 13.29 5.27
CA SER A 100 -5.20 13.29 3.84
C SER A 100 -3.70 13.13 3.59
N VAL A 101 -3.36 12.51 2.46
CA VAL A 101 -2.00 12.38 1.96
C VAL A 101 -1.87 13.01 0.57
N HIS A 102 -0.65 13.29 0.14
CA HIS A 102 -0.43 13.88 -1.19
C HIS A 102 -0.82 12.89 -2.30
N PRO A 103 -1.58 13.30 -3.35
CA PRO A 103 -2.12 12.38 -4.37
C PRO A 103 -1.05 11.55 -5.10
N ARG A 104 0.10 12.17 -5.39
CA ARG A 104 1.22 11.51 -6.09
C ARG A 104 2.28 10.94 -5.17
N ARG A 105 2.30 11.34 -3.90
CA ARG A 105 3.35 11.01 -2.92
C ARG A 105 2.65 10.63 -1.63
N ASN A 106 1.98 9.48 -1.66
CA ASN A 106 1.05 9.10 -0.59
C ASN A 106 1.75 8.88 0.77
N ASP A 107 3.09 8.89 0.80
CA ASP A 107 3.91 8.93 2.00
C ASP A 107 3.89 10.30 2.71
N ARG A 108 3.51 11.38 2.01
CA ARG A 108 3.43 12.73 2.55
C ARG A 108 2.08 12.96 3.23
N PHE A 109 2.15 13.19 4.54
CA PHE A 109 1.01 13.62 5.34
C PHE A 109 0.70 15.09 5.01
N ILE A 110 -0.57 15.39 4.67
CA ILE A 110 -0.98 16.74 4.27
C ILE A 110 -1.74 17.41 5.40
N ALA A 111 -2.76 16.75 5.95
CA ALA A 111 -3.56 17.34 7.01
C ALA A 111 -4.26 16.29 7.87
N ALA A 112 -4.27 16.52 9.18
CA ALA A 112 -5.19 15.88 10.11
C ALA A 112 -6.60 16.44 9.94
N ARG A 113 -7.59 15.56 9.85
CA ARG A 113 -9.02 15.90 9.82
C ARG A 113 -9.57 16.02 11.24
N ALA A 114 -10.75 16.63 11.37
CA ALA A 114 -11.39 16.82 12.68
C ALA A 114 -11.50 15.53 13.52
N PRO A 115 -11.85 14.36 12.96
CA PRO A 115 -11.89 13.12 13.75
C PRO A 115 -10.55 12.74 14.37
N LEU A 116 -9.44 12.97 13.66
CA LEU A 116 -8.11 12.64 14.17
C LEU A 116 -7.68 13.59 15.30
N LYS A 117 -7.96 14.89 15.12
CA LYS A 117 -7.68 15.91 16.14
C LYS A 117 -8.52 15.71 17.40
N ALA A 118 -9.77 15.28 17.26
CA ALA A 118 -10.63 14.94 18.40
C ALA A 118 -10.17 13.65 19.10
N LEU A 119 -9.65 12.68 18.33
CA LEU A 119 -9.13 11.44 18.90
C LEU A 119 -7.80 11.66 19.62
N PHE A 120 -6.94 12.54 19.14
CA PHE A 120 -5.63 12.87 19.72
C PHE A 120 -5.47 14.39 19.92
N PRO A 121 -6.20 14.98 20.88
CA PRO A 121 -6.15 16.41 21.14
C PRO A 121 -4.78 16.89 21.64
N GLU A 122 -3.96 16.00 22.20
CA GLU A 122 -2.63 16.29 22.72
C GLU A 122 -1.53 16.28 21.64
N VAL A 123 -1.84 15.84 20.41
CA VAL A 123 -0.84 15.70 19.34
C VAL A 123 -0.82 16.94 18.45
N GLU A 124 0.35 17.56 18.33
CA GLU A 124 0.59 18.62 17.35
C GLU A 124 0.86 18.02 15.97
N PHE A 125 -0.07 18.20 15.03
CA PHE A 125 0.05 17.63 13.68
C PHE A 125 0.89 18.47 12.71
N GLY A 126 1.18 19.73 13.02
CA GLY A 126 1.90 20.64 12.13
C GLY A 126 3.30 20.13 11.69
N PRO A 127 4.12 19.60 12.61
CA PRO A 127 5.45 19.05 12.27
C PRO A 127 5.43 17.72 11.49
N LEU A 128 4.28 17.05 11.40
CA LEU A 128 4.19 15.70 10.84
C LEU A 128 4.11 15.76 9.30
N ALA A 129 5.25 15.64 8.62
CA ALA A 129 5.30 15.67 7.15
C ALA A 129 5.11 14.30 6.46
N PHE A 130 5.34 13.20 7.20
CA PHE A 130 5.32 11.84 6.65
C PHE A 130 4.35 10.94 7.41
N THR A 131 3.63 10.07 6.69
CA THR A 131 2.66 9.13 7.25
C THR A 131 3.28 8.17 8.24
N GLY A 132 4.47 7.64 7.96
CA GLY A 132 5.18 6.73 8.86
C GLY A 132 5.49 7.36 10.22
N HIS A 133 6.03 8.58 10.21
CA HIS A 133 6.29 9.33 11.45
C HIS A 133 4.99 9.68 12.16
N ALA A 134 3.97 10.17 11.44
CA ALA A 134 2.68 10.53 12.02
C ALA A 134 2.01 9.33 12.72
N LEU A 135 1.96 8.18 12.07
CA LEU A 135 1.35 6.97 12.64
C LEU A 135 2.17 6.42 13.80
N GLY A 136 3.51 6.49 13.74
CA GLY A 136 4.37 6.12 14.85
C GLY A 136 4.14 6.99 16.09
N THR A 137 4.01 8.31 15.90
CA THR A 137 3.68 9.26 16.98
C THR A 137 2.32 8.95 17.61
N LEU A 138 1.30 8.67 16.79
CA LEU A 138 -0.04 8.35 17.29
C LEU A 138 -0.07 7.00 18.04
N ALA A 139 0.64 6.00 17.53
CA ALA A 139 0.77 4.69 18.19
C ALA A 139 1.47 4.80 19.55
N ALA A 140 2.49 5.66 19.65
CA ALA A 140 3.20 5.91 20.90
C ALA A 140 2.38 6.76 21.90
N ALA A 141 1.59 7.72 21.41
CA ALA A 141 0.77 8.59 22.25
C ALA A 141 -0.33 7.82 22.98
N CYS A 142 -1.07 6.94 22.29
CA CYS A 142 -2.07 6.06 22.90
C CYS A 142 -2.36 4.84 22.01
N PRO A 143 -1.82 3.66 22.36
CA PRO A 143 -2.00 2.43 21.60
C PRO A 143 -3.48 2.02 21.42
N GLU A 144 -4.32 2.26 22.42
CA GLU A 144 -5.74 1.88 22.42
C GLU A 144 -6.52 2.71 21.38
N ARG A 145 -6.39 4.04 21.44
CA ARG A 145 -6.99 4.96 20.45
C ARG A 145 -6.44 4.69 19.05
N PHE A 146 -5.14 4.40 18.96
CA PHE A 146 -4.52 4.04 17.69
C PHE A 146 -5.10 2.74 17.12
N CYS A 147 -5.41 1.75 17.95
CA CYS A 147 -6.02 0.50 17.51
C CYS A 147 -7.40 0.74 16.85
N GLU A 148 -8.24 1.61 17.44
CA GLU A 148 -9.52 1.99 16.86
C GLU A 148 -9.37 2.71 15.52
N MET A 149 -8.43 3.66 15.44
CA MET A 149 -8.10 4.35 14.19
C MET A 149 -7.63 3.36 13.12
N ARG A 150 -6.72 2.46 13.50
CA ARG A 150 -6.13 1.44 12.60
C ARG A 150 -7.20 0.56 11.99
N ARG A 151 -8.24 0.16 12.74
CA ARG A 151 -9.34 -0.66 12.21
C ARG A 151 -10.00 -0.04 10.98
N LEU A 152 -10.27 1.27 11.03
CA LEU A 152 -10.90 1.99 9.92
C LEU A 152 -9.93 2.26 8.76
N ILE A 153 -8.65 2.51 9.05
CA ILE A 153 -7.61 2.61 8.01
C ILE A 153 -7.46 1.27 7.29
N SER A 154 -7.40 0.15 8.03
CA SER A 154 -7.36 -1.20 7.48
C SER A 154 -8.56 -1.51 6.59
N ALA A 155 -9.78 -1.21 7.03
CA ALA A 155 -10.97 -1.42 6.21
C ALA A 155 -10.93 -0.60 4.92
N THR A 156 -10.46 0.66 4.99
CA THR A 156 -10.31 1.52 3.81
C THR A 156 -9.25 0.96 2.85
N TRP A 157 -8.11 0.52 3.38
CA TRP A 157 -7.03 -0.06 2.60
C TRP A 157 -7.46 -1.37 1.92
N VAL A 158 -8.09 -2.29 2.64
CA VAL A 158 -8.58 -3.57 2.07
C VAL A 158 -9.55 -3.33 0.93
N ARG A 159 -10.55 -2.45 1.13
CA ARG A 159 -11.53 -2.12 0.07
C ARG A 159 -10.86 -1.55 -1.18
N ARG A 160 -9.84 -0.71 -1.02
CA ARG A 160 -9.11 -0.13 -2.15
C ARG A 160 -8.17 -1.14 -2.81
N MET A 161 -7.54 -2.00 -2.04
CA MET A 161 -6.73 -3.09 -2.57
C MET A 161 -7.58 -4.07 -3.37
N GLN A 162 -8.77 -4.45 -2.90
CA GLN A 162 -9.70 -5.28 -3.66
C GLN A 162 -10.07 -4.64 -5.01
N ARG A 163 -10.33 -3.33 -5.04
CA ARG A 163 -10.56 -2.59 -6.28
C ARG A 163 -9.33 -2.62 -7.20
N LEU A 164 -8.13 -2.39 -6.65
CA LEU A 164 -6.90 -2.43 -7.43
C LEU A 164 -6.66 -3.82 -8.01
N LEU A 165 -6.78 -4.88 -7.21
CA LEU A 165 -6.59 -6.26 -7.63
C LEU A 165 -7.61 -6.68 -8.69
N ALA A 166 -8.85 -6.18 -8.63
CA ALA A 166 -9.85 -6.42 -9.66
C ALA A 166 -9.51 -5.77 -11.02
N LEU A 167 -8.66 -4.73 -11.02
CA LEU A 167 -8.16 -4.11 -12.25
C LEU A 167 -6.91 -4.80 -12.79
N LEU A 168 -6.18 -5.55 -11.98
CA LEU A 168 -4.92 -6.20 -12.37
C LEU A 168 -5.17 -7.56 -13.03
N PRO A 169 -4.20 -8.12 -13.77
CA PRO A 169 -4.31 -9.47 -14.32
C PRO A 169 -4.61 -10.52 -13.24
N PRO A 170 -5.30 -11.61 -13.58
CA PRO A 170 -5.69 -12.65 -12.61
C PRO A 170 -4.48 -13.39 -12.01
N HIS A 171 -3.32 -13.37 -12.68
CA HIS A 171 -2.10 -13.99 -12.20
C HIS A 171 -1.13 -12.94 -11.67
N GLY A 172 -0.49 -13.22 -10.53
CA GLY A 172 0.52 -12.30 -10.01
C GLY A 172 0.89 -12.55 -8.57
N VAL A 173 1.89 -11.80 -8.11
CA VAL A 173 2.42 -11.88 -6.75
C VAL A 173 2.34 -10.54 -6.05
N LEU A 174 2.05 -10.59 -4.76
CA LEU A 174 2.05 -9.46 -3.84
C LEU A 174 3.30 -9.59 -2.95
N LEU A 175 4.24 -8.67 -3.13
CA LEU A 175 5.47 -8.63 -2.35
C LEU A 175 5.18 -7.91 -1.04
N ASP A 176 5.14 -8.66 0.05
CA ASP A 176 4.96 -8.11 1.39
C ASP A 176 6.32 -7.87 2.03
N LEU A 177 6.54 -6.62 2.41
CA LEU A 177 7.76 -6.20 3.10
C LEU A 177 7.46 -6.10 4.60
N PRO A 178 8.47 -6.31 5.46
CA PRO A 178 8.33 -6.12 6.89
C PRO A 178 7.71 -4.75 7.21
N THR A 179 6.67 -4.76 8.03
CA THR A 179 6.03 -3.56 8.56
C THR A 179 6.30 -3.45 10.05
N ALA A 180 6.23 -2.24 10.59
CA ALA A 180 6.35 -2.06 12.03
C ALA A 180 5.26 -2.85 12.77
N PRO A 181 5.55 -3.49 13.92
CA PRO A 181 4.59 -4.35 14.64
C PRO A 181 3.31 -3.63 15.06
N TRP A 182 3.37 -2.31 15.26
CA TRP A 182 2.22 -1.48 15.61
C TRP A 182 1.29 -1.19 14.42
N LEU A 183 1.72 -1.40 13.17
CA LEU A 183 0.90 -1.21 11.96
C LEU A 183 0.90 -2.48 11.09
N PRO A 184 0.39 -3.61 11.61
CA PRO A 184 0.34 -4.84 10.83
C PRO A 184 -0.61 -4.65 9.64
N ARG A 185 -0.17 -5.12 8.47
CA ARG A 185 -0.97 -5.08 7.25
C ARG A 185 -2.04 -6.17 7.29
N PRO A 186 -3.33 -5.82 7.07
CA PRO A 186 -4.41 -6.81 7.06
C PRO A 186 -4.26 -7.79 5.89
N THR A 187 -4.92 -8.94 5.99
CA THR A 187 -5.13 -9.85 4.86
C THR A 187 -6.19 -9.28 3.92
N ILE A 188 -6.02 -9.49 2.61
CA ILE A 188 -7.03 -9.09 1.61
C ILE A 188 -7.90 -10.32 1.29
N PRO A 189 -9.21 -10.30 1.56
CA PRO A 189 -10.08 -11.42 1.26
C PRO A 189 -10.02 -11.78 -0.23
N GLY A 190 -9.83 -13.07 -0.53
CA GLY A 190 -9.78 -13.59 -1.90
C GLY A 190 -8.40 -13.50 -2.57
N GLU A 191 -7.36 -12.99 -1.91
CA GLU A 191 -6.01 -12.90 -2.52
C GLU A 191 -5.30 -14.26 -2.64
N GLY A 192 -5.75 -15.28 -1.89
CA GLY A 192 -5.17 -16.62 -1.91
C GLY A 192 -3.67 -16.64 -1.53
N PRO A 193 -2.86 -17.56 -2.08
CA PRO A 193 -1.43 -17.66 -1.79
C PRO A 193 -0.55 -16.66 -2.57
N ARG A 194 -1.14 -15.59 -3.16
CA ARG A 194 -0.40 -14.62 -3.99
C ARG A 194 0.60 -13.77 -3.19
N ARG A 195 0.43 -13.70 -1.86
CA ARG A 195 1.27 -12.88 -0.98
C ARG A 195 2.53 -13.64 -0.57
N ILE A 196 3.69 -13.07 -0.92
CA ILE A 196 5.00 -13.60 -0.53
C ILE A 196 5.73 -12.58 0.35
N CYS A 197 6.23 -13.03 1.49
CA CYS A 197 7.05 -12.20 2.36
C CYS A 197 8.47 -12.10 1.79
N ILE A 198 8.98 -10.88 1.66
CA ILE A 198 10.33 -10.61 1.18
C ILE A 198 11.09 -9.89 2.28
N ASP A 199 12.19 -10.49 2.72
CA ASP A 199 13.19 -9.79 3.51
C ASP A 199 14.01 -8.85 2.60
N PRO A 200 13.99 -7.52 2.82
CA PRO A 200 14.76 -6.57 2.02
C PRO A 200 16.28 -6.79 2.03
N GLU A 201 16.79 -7.49 3.06
CA GLU A 201 18.21 -7.81 3.22
C GLU A 201 18.55 -9.15 2.54
N ALA A 202 17.65 -10.15 2.58
CA ALA A 202 17.82 -11.45 1.93
C ALA A 202 17.26 -11.49 0.50
N ARG A 203 17.69 -10.55 -0.35
CA ARG A 203 17.16 -10.38 -1.72
C ARG A 203 17.41 -11.56 -2.68
N GLY A 204 18.28 -12.51 -2.33
CA GLY A 204 18.56 -13.69 -3.15
C GLY A 204 17.37 -14.64 -3.11
N ASP A 205 17.01 -15.04 -1.89
CA ASP A 205 15.86 -15.90 -1.63
C ASP A 205 14.55 -15.21 -2.06
N GLY A 206 14.43 -13.91 -1.81
CA GLY A 206 13.29 -13.12 -2.28
C GLY A 206 13.11 -13.14 -3.81
N ALA A 207 14.21 -13.19 -4.57
CA ALA A 207 14.16 -13.26 -6.03
C ALA A 207 13.65 -14.63 -6.51
N GLU A 208 14.08 -15.72 -5.86
CA GLU A 208 13.57 -17.05 -6.17
C GLU A 208 12.10 -17.22 -5.77
N LEU A 209 11.66 -16.64 -4.66
CA LEU A 209 10.25 -16.63 -4.27
C LEU A 209 9.38 -15.84 -5.27
N LEU A 210 9.85 -14.67 -5.71
CA LEU A 210 9.20 -13.90 -6.79
C LEU A 210 9.11 -14.73 -8.07
N ARG A 211 10.19 -15.40 -8.45
CA ARG A 211 10.25 -16.22 -9.65
C ARG A 211 9.31 -17.42 -9.57
N ALA A 212 9.36 -18.18 -8.50
CA ALA A 212 8.50 -19.33 -8.26
C ALA A 212 7.03 -18.93 -8.21
N GLY A 213 6.70 -17.83 -7.52
CA GLY A 213 5.35 -17.31 -7.43
C GLY A 213 4.79 -16.89 -8.80
N LEU A 214 5.60 -16.29 -9.67
CA LEU A 214 5.17 -15.92 -11.02
C LEU A 214 5.10 -17.11 -12.00
N LEU A 215 5.98 -18.11 -11.86
CA LEU A 215 5.98 -19.32 -12.68
C LEU A 215 4.88 -20.31 -12.30
N GLY A 216 4.50 -20.37 -11.02
CA GLY A 216 3.42 -21.24 -10.54
C GLY A 216 2.04 -20.92 -11.14
N TYR A 217 1.90 -19.77 -11.80
CA TYR A 217 0.70 -19.37 -12.52
C TYR A 217 0.84 -19.45 -14.06
N ALA A 218 2.01 -19.86 -14.57
CA ALA A 218 2.29 -19.94 -16.00
C ALA A 218 2.13 -21.36 -16.59
N ALA A 219 1.60 -22.30 -15.80
CA ALA A 219 1.24 -23.66 -16.19
C ALA A 219 -0.30 -23.80 -16.18
#